data_AF-A0A8J7XJS8-F1
#
_entry.id   AF-A0A8J7XJS8-F1
#
_cell.length_a   1.000
_cell.length_b   1.000
_cell.length_c   1.000
_cell.angle_alpha   90.00
_cell.angle_beta   90.00
_cell.angle_gamma   90.00
#
_symmetry.space_group_name_H-M   'P 1'
#
loop_
_entity.id
_entity.type
_entity.pdbx_description
1 polymer ?
#
loop_
_entity_poly.entity_id
_entity_poly.type
_entity_poly.pdbx_seq_one_letter_code
_entity_poly.pdbx_strand_id
1 'polypeptide(L)'
;MMCEICGRPIKGKGKEIFVERAKLTVCKNCARYGTQVREKPPEIRRRPVSSAPVAEFDIRDDFPSVIRKAREKQGLTQKDLASKINEKESVIHRVETGHMRPSRRLARKLEGALDIKLLERVEEPEIVHRRSRSDELTIGDIIRLKKK
;
A
#
# COMPACT_ATOMS: atom_id res chain seq x y z
N MET A 1 -5.73 -13.91 40.09
CA MET A 1 -4.58 -12.98 40.09
C MET A 1 -4.84 -11.84 41.06
N MET A 2 -3.84 -11.41 41.84
CA MET A 2 -3.97 -10.29 42.79
C MET A 2 -3.44 -8.99 42.16
N CYS A 3 -3.96 -7.85 42.61
CA CYS A 3 -3.48 -6.54 42.20
C CYS A 3 -2.24 -6.16 42.99
N GLU A 4 -1.13 -5.87 42.31
CA GLU A 4 0.15 -5.54 42.96
C GLU A 4 0.18 -4.15 43.61
N ILE A 5 -0.80 -3.28 43.33
CA ILE A 5 -0.91 -1.96 43.97
C ILE A 5 -1.80 -1.97 45.21
N CYS A 6 -2.92 -2.69 45.17
CA CYS A 6 -3.93 -2.62 46.24
C CYS A 6 -4.21 -3.95 46.96
N GLY A 7 -3.49 -5.02 46.60
CA GLY A 7 -3.59 -6.35 47.23
C GLY A 7 -4.90 -7.11 46.98
N ARG A 8 -5.93 -6.46 46.41
CA ARG A 8 -7.23 -7.08 46.17
C ARG A 8 -7.20 -8.08 45.00
N PRO A 9 -8.03 -9.14 45.03
CA PRO A 9 -8.20 -10.01 43.88
C PRO A 9 -8.77 -9.24 42.68
N ILE A 10 -8.14 -9.39 41.50
CA ILE A 10 -8.60 -8.75 40.27
C ILE A 10 -9.84 -9.50 39.75
N LYS A 11 -10.93 -8.77 39.54
CA LYS A 11 -12.14 -9.27 38.89
C LYS A 11 -12.00 -9.10 37.37
N GLY A 12 -11.76 -10.20 36.65
CA GLY A 12 -11.59 -10.22 35.19
C GLY A 12 -10.14 -10.12 34.73
N LYS A 13 -9.90 -9.50 33.56
CA LYS A 13 -8.55 -9.34 32.98
C LYS A 13 -7.79 -8.22 33.70
N GLY A 14 -6.63 -8.54 34.27
CA GLY A 14 -5.69 -7.55 34.79
C GLY A 14 -5.13 -6.66 33.68
N LYS A 15 -4.75 -5.44 34.04
CA LYS A 15 -4.03 -4.52 33.14
C LYS A 15 -2.58 -4.48 33.55
N GLU A 16 -1.69 -4.54 32.57
CA GLU A 16 -0.26 -4.38 32.79
C GLU A 16 0.11 -2.89 32.64
N ILE A 17 0.74 -2.34 33.67
CA ILE A 17 1.20 -0.96 33.71
C ILE A 17 2.67 -0.89 34.14
N PHE A 18 3.37 0.16 33.70
CA PHE A 18 4.68 0.50 34.27
C PHE A 18 4.55 1.56 35.36
N VAL A 19 5.09 1.26 36.53
CA VAL A 19 5.29 2.20 37.64
C VAL A 19 6.77 2.16 38.01
N GLU A 20 7.46 3.31 37.96
CA GLU A 20 8.88 3.41 38.33
C GLU A 20 9.79 2.34 37.68
N ARG A 21 9.52 2.03 36.40
CA ARG A 21 10.24 1.03 35.57
C ARG A 21 9.98 -0.43 35.94
N ALA A 22 9.09 -0.72 36.89
CA ALA A 22 8.58 -2.05 37.16
C ALA A 22 7.27 -2.30 36.40
N LYS A 23 7.16 -3.48 35.77
CA LYS A 23 5.93 -3.96 35.11
C LYS A 23 5.04 -4.60 36.17
N LEU A 24 3.89 -3.98 36.44
CA LEU A 24 2.93 -4.45 37.45
C LEU A 24 1.61 -4.84 36.80
N THR A 25 0.97 -5.85 37.36
CA THR A 25 -0.36 -6.30 36.98
C THR A 25 -1.40 -5.82 37.99
N VAL A 26 -2.33 -5.01 37.51
CA VAL A 26 -3.22 -4.25 38.38
C VAL A 26 -4.69 -4.36 37.98
N CYS A 27 -5.58 -4.06 38.93
CA CYS A 27 -7.01 -3.96 38.67
C CYS A 27 -7.35 -2.72 37.82
N LYS A 28 -8.57 -2.69 37.25
CA LYS A 28 -9.05 -1.56 36.42
C LYS A 28 -8.90 -0.19 37.09
N ASN A 29 -9.06 -0.12 38.41
CA ASN A 29 -8.95 1.14 39.19
C ASN A 29 -7.50 1.58 39.40
N CYS A 30 -6.58 0.62 39.60
CA CYS A 30 -5.17 0.90 39.84
C CYS A 30 -4.37 1.17 38.55
N ALA A 31 -4.95 0.86 37.39
CA ALA A 31 -4.34 1.13 36.09
C ALA A 31 -4.09 2.62 35.77
N ARG A 32 -4.61 3.54 36.60
CA ARG A 32 -4.37 4.98 36.50
C ARG A 32 -3.01 5.43 37.06
N TYR A 33 -2.38 4.60 37.88
CA TYR A 33 -1.14 4.94 38.59
C TYR A 33 0.13 4.69 37.76
N GLY A 34 -0.01 4.18 36.54
CA GLY A 34 1.12 3.91 35.66
C GLY A 34 0.77 4.01 34.19
N THR A 35 1.78 3.87 33.35
CA THR A 35 1.63 3.94 31.88
C THR A 35 1.22 2.58 31.35
N GLN A 36 0.08 2.49 30.66
CA GLN A 36 -0.41 1.24 30.08
C GLN A 36 0.47 0.83 28.89
N VAL A 37 0.95 -0.41 28.91
CA VAL A 37 1.62 -1.02 27.76
C VAL A 37 0.55 -1.36 26.73
N ARG A 38 0.51 -0.62 25.61
CA ARG A 38 -0.19 -1.10 24.43
C ARG A 38 0.73 -2.09 23.73
N GLU A 39 0.49 -3.37 23.92
CA GLU A 39 1.04 -4.38 23.01
C GLU A 39 0.50 -4.06 21.62
N LYS A 40 1.40 -3.75 20.67
CA LYS A 40 1.01 -3.66 19.27
C LYS A 40 0.41 -5.03 18.92
N PRO A 41 -0.82 -5.09 18.39
CA PRO A 41 -1.39 -6.36 17.94
C PRO A 41 -0.36 -7.05 17.04
N PRO A 42 -0.17 -8.37 17.17
CA PRO A 42 0.69 -9.09 16.24
C PRO A 42 0.23 -8.71 14.83
N GLU A 43 1.17 -8.25 14.00
CA GLU A 43 0.89 -8.05 12.58
C GLU A 43 0.37 -9.37 12.05
N ILE A 44 -0.95 -9.46 11.88
CA ILE A 44 -1.58 -10.56 11.20
C ILE A 44 -0.93 -10.51 9.83
N ARG A 45 0.00 -11.44 9.57
CA ARG A 45 0.55 -11.71 8.25
C ARG A 45 -0.66 -12.08 7.40
N ARG A 46 -1.26 -11.07 6.78
CA ARG A 46 -2.34 -11.26 5.82
C ARG A 46 -1.74 -12.20 4.78
N ARG A 47 -2.36 -13.36 4.59
CA ARG A 47 -2.10 -14.18 3.40
C ARG A 47 -2.13 -13.20 2.22
N PRO A 48 -1.16 -13.24 1.29
CA PRO A 48 -1.31 -12.48 0.07
C PRO A 48 -2.61 -12.97 -0.55
N VAL A 49 -3.63 -12.12 -0.50
CA VAL A 49 -4.81 -12.29 -1.33
C VAL A 49 -4.23 -12.30 -2.73
N SER A 50 -4.35 -13.42 -3.42
CA SER A 50 -4.12 -13.47 -4.85
C SER A 50 -5.17 -12.55 -5.48
N SER A 51 -4.90 -11.25 -5.48
CA SER A 51 -5.53 -10.35 -6.42
C SER A 51 -5.14 -10.91 -7.77
N ALA A 52 -6.11 -11.52 -8.46
CA ALA A 52 -6.02 -11.72 -9.89
C ALA A 52 -5.39 -10.46 -10.51
N PRO A 53 -4.43 -10.57 -11.45
CA PRO A 53 -3.76 -9.41 -12.00
C PRO A 53 -4.85 -8.46 -12.52
N VAL A 54 -5.03 -7.35 -11.81
CA VAL A 54 -6.00 -6.33 -12.17
C VAL A 54 -5.35 -5.69 -13.37
N ALA A 55 -5.70 -6.12 -14.58
CA ALA A 55 -5.13 -5.65 -15.84
C ALA A 55 -4.74 -4.17 -15.70
N GLU A 56 -3.45 -3.94 -15.49
CA GLU A 56 -2.94 -2.65 -15.10
C GLU A 56 -2.79 -1.89 -16.41
N PHE A 57 -3.82 -1.11 -16.74
CA PHE A 57 -3.74 -0.20 -17.87
C PHE A 57 -2.74 0.88 -17.50
N ASP A 58 -1.56 0.82 -18.11
CA ASP A 58 -0.50 1.78 -17.91
C ASP A 58 -0.66 2.94 -18.89
N ILE A 59 -0.16 4.10 -18.49
CA ILE A 59 -0.21 5.31 -19.31
C ILE A 59 1.05 5.32 -20.17
N ARG A 60 0.89 5.41 -21.49
CA ARG A 60 2.01 5.44 -22.43
C ARG A 60 3.04 6.51 -22.02
N ASP A 61 4.33 6.18 -22.08
CA ASP A 61 5.41 7.09 -21.70
C ASP A 61 5.47 8.38 -22.54
N ASP A 62 4.98 8.33 -23.78
CA ASP A 62 4.94 9.48 -24.70
C ASP A 62 3.71 10.39 -24.54
N PHE A 63 2.93 10.19 -23.46
CA PHE A 63 1.73 10.97 -23.15
C PHE A 63 1.90 12.51 -23.26
N PRO A 64 3.01 13.15 -22.85
CA PRO A 64 3.11 14.61 -22.91
C PRO A 64 3.08 15.14 -24.35
N SER A 65 3.80 14.47 -25.24
CA SER A 65 3.90 14.84 -26.65
C SER A 65 2.61 14.55 -27.40
N VAL A 66 1.96 13.42 -27.09
CA VAL A 66 0.68 13.03 -27.71
C VAL A 66 -0.42 14.03 -27.34
N ILE A 67 -0.54 14.39 -26.05
CA ILE A 67 -1.55 15.34 -25.58
C ILE A 67 -1.35 16.71 -26.22
N ARG A 68 -0.11 17.21 -26.25
CA ARG A 68 0.21 18.51 -26.84
C ARG A 68 -0.15 18.57 -28.33
N LYS A 69 0.29 17.58 -29.12
CA LYS A 69 -0.01 17.51 -30.55
C LYS A 69 -1.51 17.40 -30.80
N ALA A 70 -2.24 16.62 -30.00
CA ALA A 70 -3.69 16.48 -30.12
C ALA A 70 -4.42 17.79 -29.77
N ARG A 71 -3.99 18.48 -28.73
CA ARG A 71 -4.53 19.80 -28.36
C ARG A 71 -4.30 20.83 -29.48
N GLU A 72 -3.09 20.89 -30.03
CA GLU A 72 -2.73 21.80 -31.12
C GLU A 72 -3.51 21.47 -32.41
N LYS A 73 -3.72 20.18 -32.73
CA LYS A 73 -4.54 19.75 -33.87
C LYS A 73 -6.00 20.20 -33.75
N GLN A 74 -6.53 20.30 -32.53
CA GLN A 74 -7.88 20.83 -32.26
C GLN A 74 -7.91 22.35 -32.06
N GLY A 75 -6.77 23.04 -32.12
CA GLY A 75 -6.70 24.50 -31.94
C GLY A 75 -7.06 24.99 -30.55
N LEU A 76 -7.06 24.12 -29.54
CA LEU A 76 -7.48 24.46 -28.17
C LEU A 76 -6.33 25.09 -27.39
N THR A 77 -6.61 26.10 -26.56
CA THR A 77 -5.63 26.54 -25.55
C THR A 77 -5.60 25.57 -24.37
N GLN A 78 -4.54 25.62 -23.55
CA GLN A 78 -4.46 24.79 -22.34
C GLN A 78 -5.63 25.08 -21.37
N LYS A 79 -6.05 26.35 -21.29
CA LYS A 79 -7.21 26.79 -20.50
C LYS A 79 -8.52 26.23 -21.03
N ASP A 80 -8.70 26.20 -22.35
CA ASP A 80 -9.93 25.65 -22.96
C ASP A 80 -10.01 24.13 -22.76
N LEU A 81 -8.89 23.42 -22.93
CA LEU A 81 -8.81 21.99 -22.65
C LEU A 81 -9.13 21.71 -21.18
N ALA A 82 -8.52 22.48 -20.26
CA ALA A 82 -8.75 22.37 -18.82
C ALA A 82 -10.23 22.58 -18.47
N SER A 83 -10.86 23.60 -19.07
CA SER A 83 -12.28 23.90 -18.90
C SER A 83 -13.18 22.77 -19.42
N LYS A 84 -12.84 22.18 -20.58
CA LYS A 84 -13.57 21.06 -21.20
C LYS A 84 -13.55 19.78 -20.35
N ILE A 85 -12.43 19.49 -19.68
CA ILE A 85 -12.28 18.29 -18.84
C ILE A 85 -12.56 18.51 -17.34
N ASN A 86 -12.99 19.72 -16.97
CA ASN A 86 -13.20 20.16 -15.58
C ASN A 86 -11.95 19.97 -14.71
N GLU A 87 -10.81 20.48 -15.16
CA GLU A 87 -9.54 20.47 -14.43
C GLU A 87 -8.91 21.86 -14.43
N LYS A 88 -7.85 22.06 -13.63
CA LYS A 88 -7.10 23.33 -13.61
C LYS A 88 -6.11 23.39 -14.77
N GLU A 89 -5.92 24.58 -15.33
CA GLU A 89 -4.92 24.84 -16.38
C GLU A 89 -3.50 24.40 -15.96
N SER A 90 -3.13 24.64 -14.70
CA SER A 90 -1.85 24.21 -14.14
C SER A 90 -1.65 22.69 -14.13
N VAL A 91 -2.73 21.91 -14.06
CA VAL A 91 -2.67 20.45 -14.17
C VAL A 91 -2.34 20.05 -15.60
N ILE A 92 -3.03 20.63 -16.59
CA ILE A 92 -2.75 20.39 -18.01
C ILE A 92 -1.32 20.75 -18.36
N HIS A 93 -0.84 21.92 -17.93
CA HIS A 93 0.53 22.35 -18.17
C HIS A 93 1.56 21.36 -17.61
N ARG A 94 1.37 20.87 -16.38
CA ARG A 94 2.28 19.86 -15.78
C ARG A 94 2.24 18.52 -16.50
N VAL A 95 1.09 18.13 -17.04
CA VAL A 95 0.93 16.91 -17.82
C VAL A 95 1.59 17.04 -19.19
N GLU A 96 1.39 18.15 -19.91
CA GLU A 96 2.01 18.42 -21.23
C GLU A 96 3.54 18.58 -21.15
N THR A 97 4.06 19.02 -20.00
CA THR A 97 5.51 19.13 -19.74
C THR A 97 6.12 17.87 -19.15
N GLY A 98 5.33 16.83 -18.83
CA GLY A 98 5.81 15.57 -18.26
C GLY A 98 6.16 15.62 -16.76
N HIS A 99 6.01 16.76 -16.09
CA HIS A 99 6.25 16.91 -14.65
C HIS A 99 5.20 16.21 -13.78
N MET A 100 4.07 15.80 -14.36
CA MET A 100 3.00 15.09 -13.68
C MET A 100 2.45 13.98 -14.57
N ARG A 101 2.48 12.74 -14.06
CA ARG A 101 1.74 11.64 -14.66
C ARG A 101 0.24 11.78 -14.33
N PRO A 102 -0.66 11.77 -15.32
CA PRO A 102 -2.09 11.88 -15.05
C PRO A 102 -2.61 10.64 -14.33
N SER A 103 -3.65 10.78 -13.51
CA SER A 103 -4.34 9.61 -12.96
C SER A 103 -5.14 8.88 -14.04
N ARG A 104 -5.47 7.60 -13.84
CA ARG A 104 -6.34 6.83 -14.76
C ARG A 104 -7.71 7.47 -15.04
N ARG A 105 -8.19 8.36 -14.16
CA ARG A 105 -9.41 9.14 -14.39
C ARG A 105 -9.16 10.30 -15.34
N LEU A 106 -8.06 11.02 -15.12
CA LEU A 106 -7.66 12.14 -15.95
C LEU A 106 -7.27 11.68 -17.36
N ALA A 107 -6.53 10.57 -17.48
CA ALA A 107 -6.20 9.97 -18.77
C ALA A 107 -7.46 9.66 -19.59
N ARG A 108 -8.48 9.00 -19.01
CA ARG A 108 -9.75 8.73 -19.71
C ARG A 108 -10.50 9.99 -20.16
N LYS A 109 -10.50 11.04 -19.35
CA LYS A 109 -11.09 12.34 -19.73
C LYS A 109 -10.34 12.94 -20.93
N LEU A 110 -9.01 12.86 -20.91
CA LEU A 110 -8.16 13.36 -22.00
C LEU A 110 -8.36 12.56 -23.29
N GLU A 111 -8.45 11.23 -23.19
CA GLU A 111 -8.79 10.36 -24.33
C GLU A 111 -10.11 10.77 -24.97
N GLY A 112 -11.17 10.97 -24.17
CA GLY A 112 -12.47 11.37 -24.70
C GLY A 112 -12.51 12.81 -25.23
N ALA A 113 -11.75 13.74 -24.63
CA ALA A 113 -11.75 15.14 -25.06
C ALA A 113 -10.93 15.39 -26.32
N LEU A 114 -9.83 14.65 -26.50
CA LEU A 114 -8.85 14.80 -27.57
C LEU A 114 -8.92 13.70 -28.63
N ASP A 115 -9.78 12.68 -28.43
CA ASP A 115 -9.94 11.50 -29.30
C ASP A 115 -8.61 10.78 -29.59
N ILE A 116 -7.84 10.55 -28.51
CA ILE A 116 -6.54 9.88 -28.54
C ILE A 116 -6.56 8.63 -27.65
N LYS A 117 -5.65 7.69 -27.92
CA LYS A 117 -5.41 6.52 -27.06
C LYS A 117 -4.18 6.78 -26.17
N LEU A 118 -4.39 6.91 -24.87
CA LEU A 118 -3.36 7.13 -23.84
C LEU A 118 -3.15 5.91 -22.94
N LEU A 119 -4.18 5.08 -22.78
CA LEU A 119 -4.11 3.85 -21.99
C LEU A 119 -3.72 2.67 -22.89
N GLU A 120 -2.64 2.00 -22.51
CA GLU A 120 -2.21 0.74 -23.12
C GLU A 120 -2.57 -0.43 -22.18
N ARG A 121 -3.07 -1.53 -22.74
CA ARG A 121 -3.28 -2.76 -21.98
C ARG A 121 -1.94 -3.46 -21.88
N VAL A 122 -1.25 -3.30 -20.75
CA VAL A 122 -0.04 -4.08 -20.48
C VAL A 122 -0.48 -5.50 -20.14
N GLU A 123 -0.21 -6.44 -21.04
CA GLU A 123 -0.18 -7.85 -20.67
C GLU A 123 1.15 -8.04 -19.93
N GLU A 124 1.08 -8.18 -18.61
CA GLU A 124 2.26 -8.50 -17.81
C GLU A 124 2.89 -9.79 -18.39
N PRO A 125 4.20 -9.81 -18.69
CA PRO A 125 4.85 -11.07 -19.02
C PRO A 125 4.65 -12.02 -17.84
N GLU A 126 4.17 -13.24 -18.11
CA GLU A 126 4.03 -14.26 -17.08
C GLU A 126 5.38 -14.43 -16.37
N ILE A 127 5.47 -13.96 -15.12
CA ILE A 127 6.67 -14.15 -14.31
C ILE A 127 6.70 -15.63 -13.94
N VAL A 128 7.34 -16.44 -14.79
CA VAL A 128 7.59 -17.85 -14.53
C VAL A 128 8.51 -17.93 -13.31
N HIS A 129 7.91 -17.97 -12.12
CA HIS A 129 8.63 -18.33 -10.91
C HIS A 129 9.06 -19.77 -11.06
N ARG A 130 10.24 -19.99 -11.67
CA ARG A 130 10.98 -21.23 -11.47
C ARG A 130 11.19 -21.32 -9.97
N ARG A 131 10.36 -22.13 -9.31
CA ARG A 131 10.67 -22.65 -7.99
C ARG A 131 11.97 -23.42 -8.17
N SER A 132 13.11 -22.76 -7.98
CA SER A 132 14.29 -23.49 -7.54
C SER A 132 13.90 -24.04 -6.17
N ARG A 133 13.47 -25.31 -6.15
CA ARG A 133 13.77 -26.15 -4.99
C ARG A 133 15.29 -26.18 -4.92
N SER A 134 15.87 -25.18 -4.28
CA SER A 134 17.09 -25.42 -3.54
C SER A 134 16.65 -26.30 -2.38
N ASP A 135 16.66 -27.62 -2.61
CA ASP A 135 16.83 -28.59 -1.53
C ASP A 135 18.21 -28.31 -0.94
N GLU A 136 18.30 -27.21 -0.20
CA GLU A 136 19.44 -26.85 0.60
C GLU A 136 19.33 -27.73 1.84
N LEU A 137 19.96 -28.92 1.76
CA LEU A 137 20.04 -29.87 2.87
C LEU A 137 20.56 -29.12 4.09
N THR A 138 19.70 -28.96 5.08
CA THR A 138 20.10 -28.27 6.30
C THR A 138 20.92 -29.25 7.15
N ILE A 139 21.78 -28.72 8.02
CA ILE A 139 22.56 -29.54 8.97
C ILE A 139 21.63 -30.46 9.81
N GLY A 140 20.36 -30.06 10.00
CA GLY A 140 19.34 -30.86 10.68
C GLY A 140 18.94 -32.15 9.96
N ASP A 141 19.10 -32.23 8.63
CA ASP A 141 18.74 -33.40 7.84
C ASP A 141 19.79 -34.52 7.94
N ILE A 142 21.06 -34.17 8.15
CA ILE A 142 22.17 -35.12 8.31
C ILE A 142 22.05 -35.89 9.64
N ILE A 143 21.55 -35.26 10.70
CA ILE A 143 21.41 -35.89 12.02
C ILE A 143 20.33 -37.00 12.00
N ARG A 144 19.35 -36.92 11.10
CA ARG A 144 18.27 -37.92 10.99
C ARG A 144 18.70 -39.20 10.28
N LEU A 145 19.77 -39.17 9.48
CA LEU A 145 20.24 -40.33 8.71
C LEU A 145 21.12 -41.30 9.51
N LYS A 146 21.60 -40.92 10.71
CA LYS A 146 22.49 -41.76 11.54
C LYS A 146 21.80 -42.51 12.69
N LYS A 147 20.47 -42.51 12.75
CA LYS A 147 19.71 -43.43 13.63
C LYS A 147 19.15 -44.59 12.81
N LYS A 148 20.04 -45.43 12.27
CA LYS A 148 19.76 -46.84 12.01
C LYS A 148 21.06 -47.62 12.03
#